data_AF-A0A7G6XIT3-F1
#
_entry.id   AF-A0A7G6XIT3-F1
#
_cell.length_a   1.000
_cell.length_b   1.000
_cell.length_c   1.000
_cell.angle_alpha   90.00
_cell.angle_beta   90.00
_cell.angle_gamma   90.00
#
_symmetry.space_group_name_H-M   'P 1'
#
loop_
_entity.id
_entity.type
_entity.pdbx_description
1 polymer ?
#
loop_
_entity_poly.entity_id
_entity_poly.type
_entity_poly.pdbx_seq_one_letter_code
_entity_poly.pdbx_strand_id
1 'polypeptide(L)'
;MGIHDIWCRPGPGTPWRIQIMLDEAQDGLWVSRRDTAVHRPVAELGAIGAGGIPYVTPEVLLYYKAKKPRPKDETDLSAVLPFLAPAQRIWLATAILETYGAHPWVDRLDVPEQYRRPPQRDLLDELPYDWEQR
;
A
#
# COMPACT_ATOMS: atom_id res chain seq x y z
N MET A 1 -17.88 0.54 7.94
CA MET A 1 -17.37 -0.36 6.87
C MET A 1 -17.74 0.25 5.53
N GLY A 2 -16.76 0.78 4.79
CA GLY A 2 -16.97 1.38 3.48
C GLY A 2 -16.93 0.35 2.34
N ILE A 3 -17.42 0.74 1.16
CA ILE A 3 -17.23 -0.03 -0.08
C ILE A 3 -15.78 0.17 -0.54
N HIS A 4 -15.09 -0.94 -0.83
CA HIS A 4 -13.65 -0.92 -1.14
C HIS A 4 -13.34 -1.35 -2.56
N ASP A 5 -14.28 -2.01 -3.22
CA ASP A 5 -14.18 -2.39 -4.60
C ASP A 5 -15.57 -2.47 -5.24
N ILE A 6 -15.60 -2.20 -6.54
CA ILE A 6 -16.78 -2.36 -7.38
C ILE A 6 -16.43 -3.35 -8.48
N TRP A 7 -17.16 -4.45 -8.52
CA TRP A 7 -17.04 -5.44 -9.59
C TRP A 7 -18.03 -5.12 -10.70
N CYS A 8 -17.54 -5.05 -11.93
CA CYS A 8 -18.30 -4.66 -13.11
C CYS A 8 -18.40 -5.83 -14.09
N ARG A 9 -19.59 -5.99 -14.68
CA ARG A 9 -19.89 -6.96 -15.75
C ARG A 9 -20.86 -6.36 -16.76
N PRO A 10 -20.83 -6.77 -18.04
CA PRO A 10 -21.69 -6.19 -19.10
C PRO A 10 -23.20 -6.34 -18.86
N GLY A 11 -23.62 -7.42 -18.19
CA GLY A 11 -25.02 -7.66 -17.91
C GLY A 11 -25.27 -8.80 -16.92
N PRO A 12 -26.52 -9.02 -16.50
CA PRO A 12 -26.89 -10.12 -15.63
C PRO A 12 -26.43 -11.48 -16.21
N GLY A 13 -25.89 -12.35 -15.37
CA GLY A 13 -25.42 -13.69 -15.78
C GLY A 13 -24.08 -13.73 -16.53
N THR A 14 -23.48 -12.59 -16.88
CA THR A 14 -22.16 -12.55 -17.53
C THR A 14 -21.00 -12.64 -16.53
N PRO A 15 -19.82 -13.15 -16.92
CA PRO A 15 -18.64 -13.15 -16.06
C PRO A 15 -18.20 -11.72 -15.70
N TRP A 16 -17.64 -11.58 -14.50
CA TRP A 16 -16.98 -10.35 -14.07
C TRP A 16 -15.80 -10.00 -14.98
N ARG A 17 -15.64 -8.71 -15.29
CA ARG A 17 -14.61 -8.22 -16.22
C ARG A 17 -13.63 -7.25 -15.60
N ILE A 18 -14.13 -6.36 -14.74
CA ILE A 18 -13.33 -5.28 -14.16
C ILE A 18 -13.62 -5.24 -12.67
N GLN A 19 -12.57 -5.02 -11.88
CA GLN A 19 -12.66 -4.66 -10.48
C GLN A 19 -12.08 -3.25 -10.35
N ILE A 20 -12.87 -2.33 -9.81
CA ILE A 20 -12.45 -0.95 -9.52
C ILE A 20 -12.15 -0.91 -8.02
N MET A 21 -10.89 -0.71 -7.66
CA MET A 21 -10.50 -0.54 -6.25
C MET A 21 -10.73 0.91 -5.83
N LEU A 22 -11.33 1.11 -4.66
CA LEU A 22 -11.56 2.42 -4.07
C LEU A 22 -10.63 2.61 -2.87
N ASP A 23 -9.97 3.76 -2.83
CA ASP A 23 -9.14 4.22 -1.72
C ASP A 23 -9.52 5.65 -1.35
N GLU A 24 -9.23 6.03 -0.11
CA GLU A 24 -9.61 7.30 0.46
C GLU A 24 -8.43 8.27 0.47
N ALA A 25 -8.74 9.54 0.27
CA ALA A 25 -7.78 10.62 0.40
C ALA A 25 -8.43 11.80 1.12
N GLN A 26 -7.66 12.43 1.99
CA GLN A 26 -8.02 13.62 2.74
C GLN A 26 -6.93 14.67 2.56
N ASP A 27 -7.31 15.90 2.22
CA ASP A 27 -6.40 17.05 2.08
C ASP A 27 -5.19 16.79 1.15
N GLY A 28 -5.41 15.98 0.09
CA GLY A 28 -4.37 15.61 -0.88
C GLY A 28 -3.45 14.46 -0.43
N LEU A 29 -3.67 13.90 0.76
CA LEU A 29 -3.00 12.71 1.27
C LEU A 29 -3.90 11.49 1.11
N TRP A 30 -3.39 10.46 0.46
CA TRP A 30 -3.93 9.12 0.60
C TRP A 30 -3.66 8.60 2.01
N VAL A 31 -4.67 7.97 2.60
CA VAL A 31 -4.58 7.33 3.91
C VAL A 31 -4.85 5.84 3.75
N SER A 32 -3.90 5.01 4.19
CA SER A 32 -4.04 3.57 4.13
C SER A 32 -5.21 3.10 5.00
N ARG A 33 -6.06 2.27 4.41
CA ARG A 33 -7.13 1.58 5.16
C ARG A 33 -6.63 0.40 6.01
N ARG A 34 -5.35 0.06 5.93
CA ARG A 34 -4.72 -0.96 6.78
C ARG A 34 -4.24 -0.36 8.09
N ASP A 35 -3.78 0.89 8.04
CA ASP A 35 -3.24 1.64 9.16
C ASP A 35 -3.18 3.12 8.79
N THR A 36 -3.90 3.97 9.53
CA THR A 36 -4.01 5.39 9.23
C THR A 36 -2.70 6.16 9.44
N ALA A 37 -1.73 5.59 10.15
CA ALA A 37 -0.38 6.15 10.26
C ALA A 37 0.40 6.05 8.93
N VAL A 38 -0.01 5.17 8.02
CA VAL A 38 0.58 5.04 6.69
C VAL A 38 -0.20 5.92 5.71
N HIS A 39 0.38 7.07 5.38
CA HIS A 39 -0.20 8.03 4.44
C HIS A 39 0.87 8.62 3.50
N ARG A 40 0.45 9.11 2.33
CA ARG A 40 1.32 9.76 1.33
C ARG A 40 0.56 10.74 0.46
N PRO A 41 1.22 11.73 -0.18
CA PRO A 41 0.57 12.55 -1.19
C PRO A 41 -0.02 11.71 -2.33
N VAL A 42 -1.26 11.99 -2.73
CA VAL A 42 -1.94 11.29 -3.83
C VAL A 42 -1.13 11.37 -5.13
N ALA A 43 -0.45 12.50 -5.35
CA ALA A 43 0.41 12.71 -6.51
C ALA A 43 1.60 11.72 -6.60
N GLU A 44 1.97 11.06 -5.50
CA GLU A 44 3.04 10.07 -5.45
C GLU A 44 2.55 8.62 -5.55
N LEU A 45 1.24 8.40 -5.53
CA LEU A 45 0.68 7.04 -5.64
C LEU A 45 0.71 6.48 -7.05
N GLY A 46 0.84 7.35 -8.06
CA GLY A 46 0.77 6.98 -9.47
C GLY A 46 2.07 7.29 -10.20
N ALA A 47 2.39 6.45 -11.18
CA ALA A 47 3.42 6.72 -12.17
C ALA A 47 2.90 6.39 -13.57
N ILE A 48 3.54 6.95 -14.60
CA ILE A 48 3.23 6.67 -16.01
C ILE A 48 4.30 5.74 -16.57
N GLY A 49 3.89 4.58 -17.08
CA GLY A 49 4.80 3.64 -17.71
C GLY A 49 5.27 4.13 -19.08
N ALA A 50 6.31 3.48 -19.63
CA ALA A 50 6.87 3.87 -20.94
C ALA A 50 5.85 3.89 -22.10
N GLY A 51 4.77 3.11 -21.99
CA GLY A 51 3.66 3.10 -22.94
C GLY A 51 2.55 4.13 -22.67
N GLY A 52 2.75 5.08 -21.75
CA GLY A 52 1.75 6.08 -21.38
C GLY A 52 0.63 5.56 -20.45
N ILE A 53 0.75 4.31 -19.98
CA ILE A 53 -0.28 3.69 -19.13
C ILE A 53 -0.02 4.08 -17.66
N PRO A 54 -1.00 4.68 -16.97
CA PRO A 54 -0.89 4.97 -15.54
C PRO A 54 -0.94 3.69 -14.71
N TYR A 55 -0.14 3.64 -13.65
CA TYR A 55 -0.12 2.53 -12.71
C TYR A 55 0.15 3.03 -11.28
N VAL A 56 -0.33 2.28 -10.29
CA VAL A 56 -0.02 2.55 -8.87
C VAL A 56 1.42 2.16 -8.58
N THR A 57 2.14 2.97 -7.82
CA THR A 57 3.54 2.69 -7.50
C THR A 57 3.70 1.31 -6.85
N PRO A 58 4.73 0.54 -7.24
CA PRO A 58 4.78 -0.87 -6.86
C PRO A 58 4.90 -1.09 -5.35
N GLU A 59 5.58 -0.18 -4.64
CA GLU A 59 5.70 -0.25 -3.18
C GLU A 59 4.34 -0.17 -2.47
N VAL A 60 3.40 0.66 -2.94
CA VAL A 60 2.06 0.77 -2.34
C VAL A 60 1.27 -0.52 -2.53
N LEU A 61 1.33 -1.12 -3.73
CA LEU A 61 0.69 -2.41 -4.00
C LEU A 61 1.30 -3.54 -3.16
N LEU A 62 2.63 -3.58 -3.02
CA LEU A 62 3.32 -4.57 -2.19
C LEU A 62 2.96 -4.42 -0.71
N TYR A 63 2.86 -3.19 -0.19
CA TYR A 63 2.40 -2.95 1.18
C TYR A 63 1.02 -3.58 1.45
N TYR A 64 0.07 -3.47 0.53
CA TYR A 64 -1.24 -4.13 0.67
C TYR A 64 -1.17 -5.66 0.63
N LYS A 65 -0.23 -6.22 -0.14
CA LYS A 65 0.01 -7.67 -0.25
C LYS A 65 0.70 -8.25 0.98
N ALA A 66 1.49 -7.45 1.69
CA ALA A 66 2.25 -7.86 2.86
C ALA A 66 1.38 -8.32 4.04
N LYS A 67 0.09 -7.95 4.12
CA LYS A 67 -0.79 -8.42 5.21
C LYS A 67 -0.84 -9.95 5.33
N LYS A 68 -0.87 -10.64 4.19
CA LYS A 68 -0.92 -12.12 4.11
C LYS A 68 -0.46 -12.55 2.71
N PRO A 69 0.86 -12.59 2.46
CA PRO A 69 1.40 -12.92 1.14
C PRO A 69 0.93 -14.29 0.65
N ARG A 70 0.40 -14.35 -0.57
CA ARG A 70 0.15 -15.61 -1.29
C ARG A 70 1.35 -15.92 -2.19
N PRO A 71 1.47 -17.15 -2.73
CA PRO A 71 2.56 -17.49 -3.66
C PRO A 71 2.71 -16.50 -4.82
N LYS A 72 1.61 -16.00 -5.39
CA LYS A 72 1.68 -14.98 -6.44
C LYS A 72 2.21 -13.62 -5.94
N ASP A 73 1.93 -13.26 -4.69
CA ASP A 73 2.40 -12.00 -4.11
C ASP A 73 3.92 -12.07 -3.83
N GLU A 74 4.44 -13.26 -3.51
CA GLU A 74 5.89 -13.53 -3.44
C GLU A 74 6.59 -13.39 -4.80
N THR A 75 5.94 -13.89 -5.86
CA THR A 75 6.40 -13.70 -7.24
C THR A 75 6.43 -12.21 -7.60
N ASP A 76 5.36 -11.48 -7.27
CA ASP A 76 5.27 -10.04 -7.53
C ASP A 76 6.37 -9.26 -6.80
N LEU A 77 6.62 -9.56 -5.52
CA LEU A 77 7.73 -8.95 -4.78
C LEU A 77 9.06 -9.20 -5.51
N SER A 78 9.34 -10.46 -5.83
CA SER A 78 10.60 -10.86 -6.47
C SER A 78 10.82 -10.18 -7.84
N ALA A 79 9.74 -10.02 -8.61
CA ALA A 79 9.78 -9.37 -9.92
C ALA A 79 10.02 -7.86 -9.81
N VAL A 80 9.49 -7.22 -8.76
CA VAL A 80 9.53 -5.76 -8.57
C VAL A 80 10.80 -5.29 -7.87
N LEU A 81 11.37 -6.10 -6.96
CA LEU A 81 12.55 -5.74 -6.15
C LEU A 81 13.71 -5.09 -6.95
N PRO A 82 14.14 -5.61 -8.11
CA PRO A 82 15.25 -5.01 -8.87
C PRO A 82 14.97 -3.59 -9.37
N PHE A 83 13.70 -3.20 -9.47
CA PHE A 83 13.26 -1.92 -10.02
C PHE A 83 12.87 -0.88 -8.96
N LEU A 84 12.79 -1.29 -7.68
CA LEU A 84 12.52 -0.36 -6.59
C LEU A 84 13.76 0.48 -6.30
N ALA A 85 13.62 1.79 -6.41
CA ALA A 85 14.62 2.75 -5.95
C ALA A 85 14.81 2.65 -4.42
N PRO A 86 15.98 3.06 -3.88
CA PRO A 86 16.25 2.98 -2.44
C PRO A 86 15.16 3.61 -1.56
N ALA A 87 14.62 4.77 -1.96
CA ALA A 87 13.55 5.44 -1.23
C ALA A 87 12.25 4.62 -1.19
N GLN A 88 11.90 3.92 -2.28
CA GLN A 88 10.71 3.07 -2.34
C GLN A 88 10.86 1.83 -1.45
N ARG A 89 12.06 1.24 -1.41
CA ARG A 89 12.37 0.10 -0.52
C ARG A 89 12.30 0.50 0.95
N ILE A 90 12.88 1.65 1.30
CA ILE A 90 12.80 2.22 2.65
C ILE A 90 11.35 2.46 3.04
N TRP A 91 10.58 3.14 2.19
CA TRP A 91 9.17 3.40 2.46
C TRP A 91 8.38 2.10 2.68
N LEU A 92 8.58 1.10 1.81
CA LEU A 92 7.90 -0.20 1.92
C LEU A 92 8.26 -0.92 3.23
N ALA A 93 9.54 -0.92 3.61
CA ALA A 93 9.99 -1.53 4.86
C ALA A 93 9.34 -0.85 6.07
N THR A 94 9.39 0.49 6.12
CA THR A 94 8.79 1.27 7.21
C THR A 94 7.28 1.06 7.30
N ALA A 95 6.56 1.11 6.18
CA ALA A 95 5.11 0.91 6.16
C ALA A 95 4.72 -0.51 6.61
N ILE A 96 5.46 -1.54 6.19
CA ILE A 96 5.23 -2.93 6.62
C ILE A 96 5.47 -3.09 8.13
N LEU A 97 6.58 -2.54 8.63
CA LEU A 97 6.93 -2.64 10.05
C LEU A 97 5.95 -1.89 10.94
N GLU A 98 5.48 -0.71 10.51
CA GLU A 98 4.48 0.09 11.22
C GLU A 98 3.15 -0.68 11.34
N THR A 99 2.66 -1.21 10.22
CA THR A 99 1.31 -1.82 10.16
C THR A 99 1.27 -3.27 10.64
N TYR A 100 2.30 -4.06 10.34
CA TYR A 100 2.28 -5.52 10.53
C TYR A 100 3.35 -6.02 11.51
N GLY A 101 4.25 -5.14 11.99
CA GLY A 101 5.39 -5.54 12.81
C GLY A 101 6.45 -6.30 12.02
N ALA A 102 7.21 -7.16 12.71
CA ALA A 102 8.26 -7.97 12.10
C ALA A 102 7.71 -8.82 10.93
N HIS A 103 8.31 -8.69 9.75
CA HIS A 103 7.77 -9.29 8.52
C HIS A 103 8.89 -9.80 7.60
N PRO A 104 8.78 -11.02 7.04
CA PRO A 104 9.86 -11.66 6.26
C PRO A 104 10.26 -10.93 4.98
N TRP A 105 9.38 -10.07 4.44
CA TRP A 105 9.73 -9.25 3.28
C TRP A 105 10.75 -8.16 3.62
N VAL A 106 10.79 -7.67 4.86
CA VAL A 106 11.70 -6.57 5.25
C VAL A 106 13.16 -6.99 5.09
N ASP A 107 13.48 -8.24 5.42
CA ASP A 107 14.83 -8.81 5.26
C ASP A 107 15.29 -8.87 3.80
N ARG A 108 14.34 -8.83 2.85
CA ARG A 108 14.58 -8.91 1.40
C ARG A 108 14.62 -7.54 0.72
N LEU A 109 14.23 -6.47 1.41
CA LEU A 109 14.17 -5.12 0.84
C LEU A 109 15.52 -4.41 0.79
N ASP A 110 16.60 -5.02 1.27
CA ASP A 110 17.97 -4.44 1.24
C ASP A 110 17.98 -2.96 1.67
N VAL A 111 17.38 -2.69 2.82
CA VAL A 111 17.36 -1.36 3.44
C VAL A 111 18.42 -1.28 4.55
N PRO A 112 18.98 -0.09 4.82
CA PRO A 112 19.86 0.12 5.97
C PRO A 112 19.22 -0.33 7.29
N GLU A 113 20.05 -0.82 8.22
CA GLU A 113 19.61 -1.39 9.51
C GLU A 113 18.66 -0.49 10.30
N GLN A 114 18.85 0.83 10.25
CA GLN A 114 17.99 1.80 10.91
C GLN A 114 16.53 1.79 10.43
N TYR A 115 16.26 1.28 9.22
CA TYR A 115 14.91 1.16 8.64
C TYR A 115 14.35 -0.26 8.76
N ARG A 116 15.06 -1.19 9.42
CA ARG A 116 14.58 -2.57 9.68
C ARG A 116 13.86 -2.73 11.01
N ARG A 117 13.62 -1.63 11.72
CA ARG A 117 12.93 -1.62 13.01
C ARG A 117 11.67 -0.78 12.90
N PRO A 118 10.57 -1.16 13.58
CA PRO A 118 9.43 -0.28 13.67
C PRO A 118 9.89 1.06 14.25
N PRO A 119 9.43 2.20 13.72
CA PRO A 119 9.75 3.48 14.32
C PRO A 119 9.28 3.45 15.79
N GLN A 120 10.09 4.02 16.69
CA GLN A 120 9.67 4.21 18.07
C GLN A 120 8.50 5.18 18.06
N ARG A 121 7.28 4.67 18.29
CA ARG A 121 6.14 5.53 18.63
C ARG A 121 6.47 6.17 19.96
N ASP A 122 6.98 7.40 19.92
CA ASP A 122 6.77 8.29 21.04
C ASP A 122 5.26 8.47 21.17
N LEU A 123 4.74 8.19 22.37
CA LEU A 123 3.40 8.55 22.81
C LEU A 123 3.26 10.07 22.72
N LEU A 124 2.98 10.57 21.52
CA LEU A 124 2.48 11.91 21.20
C LEU A 124 1.37 11.68 20.16
N ASP A 125 0.21 11.24 20.63
CA ASP A 125 -0.91 12.11 20.98
C ASP A 125 -1.88 12.28 19.79
N GLU A 126 -2.88 11.40 19.83
CA GLU A 126 -4.30 11.71 19.63
C GLU A 126 -4.68 12.72 18.54
N LEU A 127 -4.99 12.22 17.34
CA LEU A 127 -5.96 12.89 16.48
C LEU A 127 -7.37 12.45 16.91
N PRO A 128 -8.22 13.36 17.44
CA PRO A 128 -9.61 13.04 17.69
C PRO A 128 -10.34 13.13 16.36
N TYR A 129 -10.55 12.01 15.68
CA TYR A 129 -11.50 11.99 14.57
C TYR A 129 -12.38 10.75 14.62
N ASP A 130 -13.62 11.01 15.01
CA ASP A 130 -14.74 10.08 15.05
C ASP A 130 -15.22 9.82 13.62
N TRP A 131 -15.07 8.58 13.17
CA TRP A 131 -15.42 8.09 11.83
C TRP A 131 -16.89 7.63 11.73
N GLU A 132 -17.70 7.74 12.80
CA GLU A 132 -19.11 7.34 12.81
C GLU A 132 -20.10 8.46 12.45
N GLN A 133 -19.64 9.65 12.04
CA GLN A 133 -20.53 10.72 11.57
C GLN A 133 -20.28 11.06 10.09
N ARG A 134 -20.81 10.24 9.17
CA ARG A 134 -21.32 10.65 7.84
C ARG A 134 -22.01 9.52 7.08
#